data_AF-A0A1G1F2J9-F1
#
_entry.id   AF-A0A1G1F2J9-F1
#
_cell.length_a   1.000
_cell.length_b   1.000
_cell.length_c   1.000
_cell.angle_alpha   90.00
_cell.angle_beta   90.00
_cell.angle_gamma   90.00
#
_symmetry.space_group_name_H-M   'P 1'
#
loop_
_entity.id
_entity.type
_entity.pdbx_description
1 polymer ?
#
loop_
_entity_poly.entity_id
_entity_poly.type
_entity_poly.pdbx_seq_one_letter_code
_entity_poly.pdbx_strand_id
1 'polypeptide(L)'
;MPVNILGISCFYHDSAAVLIQDGGIIAAAQEERFTRRKHDAGVPKHAIEFCFRQANITISDIAFIAFYDKPFLKFERIIEVRVPWVQEALLVMHGHLKCSQR
;
A
#
# COMPACT_ATOMS: atom_id res chain seq x y z
N MET A 1 11.41 -15.35 16.92
CA MET A 1 11.55 -14.94 15.51
C MET A 1 11.46 -13.43 15.46
N PRO A 2 12.34 -12.73 14.75
CA PRO A 2 12.29 -11.27 14.64
C PRO A 2 11.04 -10.81 13.90
N VAL A 3 10.50 -9.65 14.25
CA VAL A 3 9.32 -9.08 13.59
C VAL A 3 9.78 -8.23 12.41
N ASN A 4 9.52 -8.70 11.19
CA ASN A 4 9.86 -8.00 9.95
C ASN A 4 8.66 -7.21 9.41
N ILE A 5 8.84 -5.92 9.15
CA ILE A 5 7.83 -5.01 8.63
C ILE A 5 8.33 -4.42 7.32
N LEU A 6 7.55 -4.58 6.25
CA LEU A 6 7.84 -3.99 4.93
C LEU A 6 7.00 -2.73 4.73
N GLY A 7 7.65 -1.56 4.71
CA GLY A 7 7.02 -0.30 4.32
C GLY A 7 7.13 -0.08 2.81
N ILE A 8 6.02 0.30 2.17
CA ILE A 8 5.93 0.53 0.72
C ILE A 8 5.36 1.92 0.43
N SER A 9 6.02 2.63 -0.50
CA SER A 9 5.49 3.81 -1.18
C SER A 9 5.32 3.50 -2.66
N CYS A 10 4.14 3.78 -3.22
CA CYS A 10 3.85 3.67 -4.65
C CYS A 10 2.63 4.52 -5.06
N PHE A 11 2.49 4.74 -6.38
CA PHE A 11 1.36 5.39 -7.05
C PHE A 11 1.20 6.91 -6.86
N TYR A 12 2.23 7.63 -6.44
CA TYR A 12 2.19 9.09 -6.26
C TYR A 12 3.39 9.83 -6.84
N HIS A 13 4.49 9.91 -6.09
CA HIS A 13 5.69 10.67 -6.44
C HIS A 13 6.80 9.69 -6.81
N ASP A 14 7.45 9.15 -5.79
CA ASP A 14 8.53 8.21 -5.93
C ASP A 14 8.15 6.93 -5.21
N SER A 15 8.28 5.81 -5.92
CA SER A 15 8.12 4.51 -5.31
C SER A 15 9.38 4.10 -4.58
N ALA A 16 9.20 3.48 -3.42
CA ALA A 16 10.28 3.11 -2.52
C ALA A 16 9.83 1.98 -1.59
N ALA A 17 10.80 1.26 -1.03
CA ALA A 17 10.56 0.24 -0.02
C ALA A 17 11.55 0.39 1.14
N VAL A 18 11.09 0.04 2.34
CA VAL A 18 11.89 -0.05 3.55
C VAL A 18 11.57 -1.34 4.29
N LEU A 19 12.60 -2.02 4.79
CA LEU A 19 12.46 -3.17 5.66
C LEU A 19 12.95 -2.80 7.05
N ILE A 20 12.06 -2.98 8.02
CA ILE A 20 12.32 -2.80 9.44
C ILE A 20 12.30 -4.16 10.11
N GLN A 21 13.28 -4.44 10.96
CA GLN A 21 13.35 -5.64 11.76
C GLN A 21 13.53 -5.24 13.22
N ASP A 22 12.62 -5.66 14.10
CA ASP A 22 12.64 -5.36 15.54
C ASP A 22 12.85 -3.86 15.87
N GLY A 23 12.28 -2.98 15.05
CA GLY A 23 12.37 -1.52 15.18
C GLY A 23 13.61 -0.88 14.54
N GLY A 24 14.56 -1.66 14.03
CA GLY A 24 15.72 -1.19 13.29
C GLY A 24 15.51 -1.21 11.77
N ILE A 25 16.05 -0.21 11.06
CA ILE A 25 16.04 -0.20 9.59
C ILE A 25 17.14 -1.13 9.08
N ILE A 26 16.76 -2.17 8.34
CA ILE A 26 17.71 -3.12 7.72
C ILE A 26 18.10 -2.65 6.32
N ALA A 27 17.10 -2.19 5.56
CA ALA A 27 17.30 -1.71 4.19
C ALA A 27 16.23 -0.69 3.83
N ALA A 28 16.60 0.30 3.04
CA ALA A 28 15.68 1.25 2.43
C ALA A 28 16.20 1.63 1.05
N ALA A 29 15.34 1.64 0.05
CA ALA A 29 15.72 2.01 -1.30
C ALA A 29 14.58 2.66 -2.08
N GLN A 30 14.94 3.59 -2.96
CA GLN A 30 14.03 4.20 -3.93
C GLN A 30 14.11 3.47 -5.27
N GLU A 31 12.95 3.22 -5.89
CA GLU A 31 12.85 2.46 -7.13
C GLU A 31 13.58 3.13 -8.30
N GLU A 32 13.55 4.47 -8.35
CA GLU A 32 14.22 5.25 -9.41
C GLU A 32 15.73 4.99 -9.52
N ARG A 33 16.38 4.55 -8.42
CA ARG A 33 17.80 4.19 -8.42
C ARG A 33 18.06 2.93 -9.25
N PHE A 34 17.08 2.03 -9.32
CA PHE A 34 17.13 0.80 -10.09
C PHE A 34 16.59 0.99 -11.50
N THR A 35 15.42 1.62 -11.64
CA THR A 35 14.76 1.78 -12.95
C THR A 35 15.39 2.89 -13.79
N ARG A 36 16.14 3.80 -13.16
CA ARG A 36 16.72 5.01 -13.79
C ARG A 36 15.66 5.94 -14.39
N ARG A 37 14.39 5.77 -13.99
CA ARG A 37 13.28 6.63 -14.36
C ARG A 37 13.04 7.60 -13.20
N LYS A 38 13.23 8.90 -13.45
CA LYS A 38 12.93 9.94 -12.46
C LYS A 38 11.46 9.87 -12.07
N HIS A 39 11.21 9.93 -10.76
CA HIS A 39 9.86 9.88 -10.20
C HIS A 39 9.06 8.65 -10.63
N ASP A 40 9.70 7.48 -10.53
CA ASP A 40 9.01 6.23 -10.82
C ASP A 40 7.94 5.97 -9.76
N ALA A 41 6.69 6.33 -10.07
CA ALA A 41 5.53 6.12 -9.22
C ALA A 41 4.96 4.70 -9.29
N GLY A 42 5.63 3.76 -9.97
CA GLY A 42 5.19 2.38 -10.11
C GLY A 42 5.21 1.57 -8.80
N VAL A 43 5.04 0.26 -8.92
CA VAL A 43 5.28 -0.65 -7.79
C VAL A 43 6.79 -0.80 -7.60
N PRO A 44 7.33 -0.64 -6.38
CA PRO A 44 8.78 -0.62 -6.13
C PRO A 44 9.36 -2.03 -6.06
N LYS A 45 9.33 -2.76 -7.19
CA LYS A 45 9.73 -4.17 -7.25
C LYS A 45 11.20 -4.35 -6.92
N HIS A 46 12.07 -3.54 -7.51
CA HIS A 46 13.51 -3.67 -7.32
C HIS A 46 13.93 -3.25 -5.90
N ALA A 47 13.28 -2.23 -5.34
CA ALA A 47 13.53 -1.82 -3.96
C ALA A 47 13.09 -2.89 -2.95
N ILE A 48 11.95 -3.56 -3.17
CA ILE A 48 11.51 -4.69 -2.32
C ILE A 48 12.51 -5.84 -2.40
N GLU A 49 12.90 -6.24 -3.61
CA GLU A 49 13.89 -7.31 -3.80
C GLU A 49 15.24 -6.96 -3.17
N PHE A 50 15.67 -5.71 -3.28
CA PHE A 50 16.88 -5.23 -2.61
C PHE A 50 16.79 -5.40 -1.09
N CYS A 51 15.66 -5.04 -0.48
CA CYS A 51 15.45 -5.20 0.96
C CYS A 51 15.49 -6.66 1.39
N PHE A 52 14.85 -7.56 0.62
CA PHE A 52 14.88 -9.00 0.90
C PHE A 52 16.27 -9.59 0.77
N ARG A 53 17.03 -9.19 -0.27
CA ARG A 53 18.44 -9.61 -0.43
C ARG A 53 19.31 -9.11 0.73
N GLN A 54 19.12 -7.88 1.19
CA GLN A 54 19.94 -7.30 2.27
C GLN A 54 19.71 -7.98 3.61
N ALA A 55 18.48 -8.42 3.89
CA ALA A 55 18.13 -9.14 5.12
C ALA A 55 18.23 -10.66 5.00
N ASN A 56 18.49 -11.19 3.80
CA ASN A 56 18.46 -12.61 3.48
C ASN A 56 17.15 -13.30 3.92
N ILE A 57 16.01 -12.66 3.60
CA ILE A 57 14.67 -13.15 3.92
C ILE A 57 13.82 -13.32 2.67
N THR A 58 12.68 -13.97 2.85
CA THR A 58 11.63 -14.13 1.85
C THR A 58 10.35 -13.40 2.26
N ILE A 59 9.36 -13.35 1.35
CA ILE A 59 8.05 -12.78 1.66
C ILE A 59 7.36 -13.50 2.82
N SER A 60 7.64 -14.79 3.03
CA SER A 60 7.06 -15.61 4.11
C SER A 60 7.53 -15.18 5.49
N ASP A 61 8.63 -14.43 5.57
CA ASP A 61 9.20 -13.94 6.82
C ASP A 61 8.65 -12.55 7.22
N ILE A 62 7.81 -11.94 6.39
CA ILE A 62 7.22 -10.62 6.63
C ILE A 62 5.97 -10.77 7.50
N ALA A 63 5.96 -10.09 8.66
CA ALA A 63 4.82 -10.06 9.57
C ALA A 63 3.78 -9.03 9.14
N PHE A 64 4.23 -7.86 8.67
CA PHE A 64 3.35 -6.75 8.31
C PHE A 64 3.83 -6.03 7.06
N ILE A 65 2.88 -5.57 6.24
CA ILE A 65 3.13 -4.66 5.12
C ILE A 65 2.41 -3.35 5.41
N ALA A 66 3.16 -2.26 5.48
CA ALA A 66 2.64 -0.92 5.71
C ALA A 66 2.64 -0.14 4.39
N PHE A 67 1.47 0.38 4.02
CA PHE A 67 1.33 1.35 2.95
C PHE A 67 1.03 2.70 3.58
N TYR A 68 1.72 3.76 3.14
CA TYR A 68 1.65 5.08 3.79
C TYR A 68 0.29 5.80 3.65
N ASP A 69 -0.62 5.27 2.82
CA ASP A 69 -1.94 5.83 2.59
C ASP A 69 -3.05 4.93 3.14
N LYS A 70 -4.16 5.53 3.59
CA LYS A 70 -5.36 4.81 4.03
C LYS A 70 -6.05 4.21 2.82
N PRO A 71 -5.95 2.87 2.59
CA PRO A 71 -6.42 2.27 1.34
C PRO A 71 -7.93 2.53 1.13
N PHE A 72 -8.71 2.54 2.22
CA PHE A 72 -10.17 2.64 2.21
C PHE A 72 -10.74 4.01 1.79
N LEU A 73 -10.16 5.12 2.27
CA LEU A 73 -10.63 6.48 1.92
C LEU A 73 -10.38 6.81 0.44
N LYS A 74 -9.39 6.17 -0.18
CA LYS A 74 -9.19 6.23 -1.65
C LYS A 74 -9.97 5.15 -2.39
N PHE A 75 -10.20 3.99 -1.80
CA PHE A 75 -11.02 2.93 -2.40
C PHE A 75 -12.43 3.44 -2.68
N GLU A 76 -13.09 4.10 -1.72
CA GLU A 76 -14.41 4.72 -1.92
C GLU A 76 -14.38 5.70 -3.09
N ARG A 77 -13.41 6.62 -3.12
CA ARG A 77 -13.30 7.64 -4.17
C ARG A 77 -12.96 7.08 -5.55
N ILE A 78 -12.13 6.03 -5.63
CA ILE A 78 -11.74 5.38 -6.89
C ILE A 78 -12.91 4.53 -7.43
N ILE A 79 -13.66 3.87 -6.54
CA ILE A 79 -14.87 3.14 -6.91
C ILE A 79 -15.96 4.12 -7.38
N GLU A 80 -16.22 5.20 -6.64
CA GLU A 80 -17.21 6.23 -6.98
C GLU A 80 -16.97 6.86 -8.36
N VAL A 81 -15.71 7.14 -8.70
CA VAL A 81 -15.37 7.83 -9.96
C VAL A 81 -15.30 6.86 -11.15
N ARG A 82 -15.02 5.57 -10.93
CA ARG A 82 -14.67 4.62 -12.01
C ARG A 82 -15.70 3.49 -12.22
N VAL A 83 -16.69 3.36 -11.34
CA VAL A 83 -17.75 2.34 -11.44
C VAL A 83 -19.12 3.04 -11.36
N PRO A 84 -19.78 3.30 -12.52
CA PRO A 84 -21.03 4.09 -12.57
C PRO A 84 -22.15 3.57 -11.66
N TRP A 85 -22.20 2.25 -11.46
CA TRP A 85 -23.24 1.54 -10.70
C TRP A 85 -23.10 1.67 -9.17
N VAL A 86 -21.99 2.21 -8.68
CA VAL A 86 -21.76 2.31 -7.22
C VAL A 86 -22.58 3.43 -6.59
N GLN A 87 -22.96 4.45 -7.35
CA GLN A 87 -23.91 5.47 -6.90
C GLN A 87 -25.29 4.85 -6.59
N GLU A 88 -25.77 3.93 -7.42
CA GLU A 88 -27.03 3.22 -7.20
C GLU A 88 -26.94 2.25 -6.01
N ALA A 89 -25.82 1.54 -5.86
CA ALA A 89 -25.59 0.65 -4.71
C ALA A 89 -25.52 1.41 -3.37
N LEU A 90 -24.87 2.58 -3.33
CA LEU A 90 -24.81 3.43 -2.13
C LEU A 90 -26.17 4.03 -1.78
N LEU A 91 -27.00 4.38 -2.77
CA LEU A 91 -28.38 4.81 -2.56
C LEU A 91 -29.25 3.69 -1.96
N VAL A 92 -29.05 2.44 -2.36
CA VAL A 92 -29.74 1.27 -1.76
C VAL A 92 -29.27 1.02 -0.32
N MET A 93 -27.97 1.19 -0.03
CA MET A 93 -27.44 1.04 1.33
C MET A 93 -27.90 2.16 2.28
N HIS A 94 -28.08 3.39 1.79
CA HIS A 94 -28.65 4.49 2.59
C HIS A 94 -30.19 4.52 2.58
N GLY A 95 -30.83 3.82 1.66
CA GLY A 95 -32.29 3.73 1.51
C GLY A 95 -33.00 2.85 2.54
N HIS A 96 -32.27 2.05 3.32
CA HIS A 96 -32.86 1.16 4.34
C HIS A 96 -32.74 1.65 5.80
N LEU A 97 -32.29 2.88 6.03
CA LEU A 97 -32.18 3.45 7.40
C LEU A 97 -33.27 4.48 7.75
N LYS A 98 -34.34 4.62 6.94
CA LYS A 98 -35.52 5.43 7.29
C LYS A 98 -36.72 4.59 7.71
N CYS A 99 -36.56 3.63 8.63
CA CYS A 99 -37.71 3.08 9.37
C CYS A 99 -37.27 2.28 10.61
N SER A 100 -36.66 2.94 11.59
CA SER A 100 -36.68 2.55 13.01
C SER A 100 -35.63 3.37 13.71
N GLN A 101 -36.00 4.57 14.16
CA GLN A 101 -35.93 5.03 15.55
C GLN A 101 -36.80 6.29 15.62
N ARG A 102 -37.55 6.39 16.72
CA ARG A 102 -38.62 7.36 16.96
C ARG A 102 -38.15 8.80 16.94
#